data_AF-A0A1C5DQE0-F1
#
_entry.id   AF-A0A1C5DQE0-F1
#
_cell.length_a   1.000
_cell.length_b   1.000
_cell.length_c   1.000
_cell.angle_alpha   90.00
_cell.angle_beta   90.00
_cell.angle_gamma   90.00
#
_symmetry.space_group_name_H-M   'P 1'
#
loop_
_entity.id
_entity.type
_entity.pdbx_description
1 polymer ?
#
loop_
_entity_poly.entity_id
_entity_poly.type
_entity_poly.pdbx_seq_one_letter_code
_entity_poly.pdbx_strand_id
1 'polypeptide(L)'
;MRPVTATATAVTSILGVGAAAVAAGRYASDVALKATPGRPLPADRRLTVHATAAGQVTLTRSFSALRPGTWGIAGSGVHAVVGPVVEGASEGADTVVRRLESVGQGILEPGTKVRLTPALYGGDPGSDLGLDHSEVEIPGELGALPAWYVPGARDTWIITVHGLGATRAHPMNLMGFLHRQRFPVLDLAYRGDPGAPAPPTASATSAPPSGATSTPPSATPCATGPGT
;
A
#
# COMPACT_ATOMS: atom_id res chain seq x y z
N MET A 1 26.63 48.76 21.19
CA MET A 1 25.61 48.35 20.20
C MET A 1 26.07 47.22 19.26
N ARG A 2 26.96 46.30 19.68
CA ARG A 2 27.52 45.24 18.80
C ARG A 2 27.18 43.77 19.15
N PRO A 3 26.80 43.38 20.40
CA PRO A 3 26.50 41.97 20.67
C PRO A 3 25.07 41.56 20.26
N VAL A 4 24.09 42.47 20.37
CA VAL A 4 22.67 42.19 20.08
C VAL A 4 22.44 41.87 18.60
N THR A 5 23.14 42.54 17.69
CA THR A 5 23.02 42.32 16.24
C THR A 5 23.62 40.98 15.82
N ALA A 6 24.76 40.58 16.41
CA ALA A 6 25.42 39.31 16.10
C ALA A 6 24.62 38.09 16.58
N THR A 7 24.01 38.17 17.77
CA THR A 7 23.14 37.11 18.29
C THR A 7 21.86 36.98 17.47
N ALA A 8 21.28 38.10 17.02
CA ALA A 8 20.09 38.07 16.15
C ALA A 8 20.39 37.38 14.81
N THR A 9 21.52 37.66 14.16
CA THR A 9 21.86 37.03 12.86
C THR A 9 22.11 35.52 12.98
N ALA A 10 22.72 35.07 14.09
CA ALA A 10 22.99 33.66 14.35
C ALA A 10 21.71 32.85 14.64
N VAL A 11 20.74 33.43 15.36
CA VAL A 11 19.46 32.75 15.65
C VAL A 11 18.60 32.63 14.39
N THR A 12 18.53 33.66 13.54
CA THR A 12 17.75 33.62 12.30
C THR A 12 18.32 32.64 11.26
N SER A 13 19.65 32.50 11.21
CA SER A 13 20.31 31.56 10.30
C SER A 13 20.13 30.10 10.73
N ILE A 14 20.20 29.79 12.03
CA ILE A 14 19.90 28.45 12.55
C ILE A 14 18.43 28.06 12.30
N LEU A 15 17.49 28.99 12.52
CA LEU A 15 16.07 28.76 12.24
C LEU A 15 15.79 28.60 10.74
N GLY A 16 16.44 29.40 9.89
CA GLY A 16 16.29 29.31 8.43
C GLY A 16 16.82 28.00 7.85
N VAL A 17 18.00 27.56 8.31
CA VAL A 17 18.60 26.27 7.90
C VAL A 17 17.77 25.09 8.43
N GLY A 18 17.27 25.18 9.66
CA GLY A 18 16.39 24.17 10.25
C GLY A 18 15.06 24.02 9.49
N ALA A 19 14.41 25.14 9.16
CA ALA A 19 13.17 25.14 8.38
C ALA A 19 13.37 24.59 6.96
N ALA A 20 14.47 24.98 6.29
CA ALA A 20 14.82 24.46 4.97
C ALA A 20 15.12 22.96 4.99
N ALA A 21 15.84 22.46 6.00
CA ALA A 21 16.12 21.03 6.15
C ALA A 21 14.84 20.22 6.42
N VAL A 22 13.92 20.73 7.23
CA VAL A 22 12.61 20.11 7.46
C VAL A 22 11.76 20.11 6.19
N ALA A 23 11.72 21.22 5.45
CA ALA A 23 10.98 21.33 4.20
C ALA A 23 11.55 20.38 3.13
N ALA A 24 12.88 20.33 2.98
CA ALA A 24 13.56 19.41 2.09
C ALA A 24 13.36 17.94 2.52
N GLY A 25 13.43 17.66 3.82
CA GLY A 25 13.16 16.34 4.37
C GLY A 25 11.71 15.88 4.15
N ARG A 26 10.74 16.80 4.30
CA ARG A 26 9.33 16.52 3.98
C ARG A 26 9.10 16.34 2.49
N TYR A 27 9.69 17.16 1.64
CA TYR A 27 9.60 17.03 0.20
C TYR A 27 10.24 15.71 -0.28
N ALA A 28 11.45 15.39 0.20
CA ALA A 28 12.12 14.14 -0.13
C ALA A 28 11.33 12.92 0.39
N SER A 29 10.75 13.01 1.59
CA SER A 29 9.87 11.96 2.12
C SER A 29 8.59 11.83 1.29
N ASP A 30 7.96 12.93 0.91
CA ASP A 30 6.74 12.93 0.08
C ASP A 30 7.00 12.33 -1.31
N VAL A 31 8.14 12.67 -1.93
CA VAL A 31 8.56 12.05 -3.19
C VAL A 31 8.91 10.57 -3.02
N ALA A 32 9.60 10.20 -1.94
CA ALA A 32 10.00 8.81 -1.69
C ALA A 32 8.81 7.92 -1.27
N LEU A 33 7.80 8.48 -0.62
CA LEU A 33 6.62 7.77 -0.11
C LEU A 33 5.43 7.83 -1.09
N LYS A 34 5.53 8.58 -2.19
CA LYS A 34 4.59 8.47 -3.32
C LYS A 34 4.88 7.23 -4.15
N ALA A 35 4.60 6.05 -3.58
CA ALA A 35 4.42 4.86 -4.38
C ALA A 35 2.96 4.80 -4.83
N THR A 36 2.71 4.91 -6.14
CA THR A 36 1.39 4.60 -6.68
C THR A 36 1.16 3.09 -6.54
N PRO A 37 0.05 2.65 -5.93
CA PRO A 37 -0.29 1.23 -5.81
C PRO A 37 -0.27 0.55 -7.18
N GLY A 38 0.31 -0.65 -7.27
CA GLY A 38 0.49 -1.38 -8.52
C GLY A 38 1.53 -0.79 -9.48
N ARG A 39 2.18 0.34 -9.15
CA ARG A 39 3.31 0.88 -9.91
C ARG A 39 4.64 0.42 -9.30
N PRO A 40 5.65 0.10 -10.11
CA PRO A 40 6.90 -0.46 -9.62
C PRO A 40 7.66 0.57 -8.79
N LEU A 41 8.21 0.13 -7.66
CA LEU A 41 9.19 0.93 -6.93
C LEU A 41 10.46 1.12 -7.80
N PRO A 42 11.26 2.18 -7.60
CA PRO A 42 12.43 2.48 -8.44
C PRO A 42 13.45 1.33 -8.54
N ALA A 43 13.55 0.47 -7.52
CA ALA A 43 14.44 -0.69 -7.49
C ALA A 43 13.88 -1.93 -8.20
N ASP A 44 12.61 -1.88 -8.61
CA ASP A 44 11.89 -3.01 -9.15
C ASP A 44 12.09 -3.04 -10.67
N ARG A 45 12.93 -3.96 -11.17
CA ARG A 45 13.20 -4.14 -12.60
C ARG A 45 12.26 -5.18 -13.21
N ARG A 46 11.84 -4.95 -14.46
CA ARG A 46 11.10 -5.95 -15.24
C ARG A 46 12.01 -7.15 -15.49
N LEU A 47 11.48 -8.33 -15.27
CA LEU A 47 12.04 -9.62 -15.65
C LEU A 47 11.39 -10.07 -16.95
N THR A 48 12.11 -10.83 -17.76
CA THR A 48 11.54 -11.53 -18.92
C THR A 48 11.43 -13.00 -18.59
N VAL A 49 10.27 -13.59 -18.87
CA VAL A 49 10.12 -15.05 -18.93
C VAL A 49 10.83 -15.53 -20.18
N HIS A 50 11.79 -16.44 -20.03
CA HIS A 50 12.51 -17.04 -21.15
C HIS A 50 11.94 -18.39 -21.54
N ALA A 51 11.52 -19.18 -20.55
CA ALA A 51 10.90 -20.49 -20.76
C ALA A 51 10.09 -20.90 -19.53
N THR A 52 9.19 -21.85 -19.74
CA THR A 52 8.52 -22.61 -18.69
C THR A 52 8.72 -24.10 -18.95
N ALA A 53 8.85 -24.87 -17.88
CA ALA A 53 8.92 -26.32 -17.89
C ALA A 53 8.07 -26.88 -16.73
N ALA A 54 7.96 -28.20 -16.62
CA ALA A 54 7.18 -28.83 -15.56
C ALA A 54 7.64 -28.34 -14.16
N GLY A 55 6.80 -27.52 -13.51
CA GLY A 55 7.09 -26.94 -12.20
C GLY A 55 8.25 -25.94 -12.17
N GLN A 56 8.66 -25.37 -13.31
CA GLN A 56 9.78 -24.43 -13.39
C GLN A 56 9.51 -23.26 -14.33
N VAL A 57 10.11 -22.11 -14.00
CA VAL A 57 10.15 -20.93 -14.87
C VAL A 57 11.57 -20.39 -14.94
N THR A 58 12.01 -20.11 -16.17
CA THR A 58 13.29 -19.48 -16.45
C THR A 58 13.07 -17.99 -16.65
N LEU A 59 13.75 -17.18 -15.84
CA LEU A 59 13.63 -15.72 -15.84
C LEU A 59 14.98 -15.07 -16.19
N THR A 60 14.93 -13.83 -16.66
CA THR A 60 16.14 -12.98 -16.73
C THR A 60 16.80 -12.89 -15.35
N ARG A 61 18.08 -13.22 -15.27
CA ARG A 61 18.86 -13.14 -14.04
C ARG A 61 18.99 -11.68 -13.62
N SER A 62 18.67 -11.43 -12.35
CA SER A 62 18.84 -10.12 -11.71
C SER A 62 18.91 -10.32 -10.20
N PHE A 63 19.33 -9.29 -9.46
CA PHE A 63 19.31 -9.35 -8.00
C PHE A 63 17.91 -9.66 -7.44
N SER A 64 16.84 -9.13 -8.04
CA SER A 64 15.46 -9.45 -7.64
C SER A 64 15.11 -10.91 -7.92
N ALA A 65 15.44 -11.42 -9.11
CA ALA A 65 15.13 -12.80 -9.49
C ALA A 65 15.97 -13.84 -8.72
N LEU A 66 17.05 -13.43 -8.05
CA LEU A 66 17.88 -14.27 -7.18
C LEU A 66 17.47 -14.23 -5.70
N ARG A 67 16.48 -13.41 -5.31
CA ARG A 67 16.03 -13.33 -3.91
C ARG A 67 15.57 -14.72 -3.43
N PRO A 68 16.00 -15.16 -2.23
CA PRO A 68 15.55 -16.43 -1.68
C PRO A 68 14.05 -16.37 -1.34
N GLY A 69 13.42 -17.54 -1.23
CA GLY A 69 12.02 -17.68 -0.80
C GLY A 69 10.99 -17.76 -1.93
N THR A 70 9.73 -17.60 -1.54
CA THR A 70 8.56 -17.65 -2.42
C THR A 70 8.05 -16.25 -2.70
N TRP A 71 7.75 -15.97 -3.96
CA TRP A 71 7.36 -14.65 -4.44
C TRP A 71 6.24 -14.75 -5.47
N GLY A 72 5.40 -13.73 -5.55
CA GLY A 72 4.55 -13.55 -6.72
C GLY A 72 5.37 -13.01 -7.88
N ILE A 73 4.96 -13.35 -9.10
CA ILE A 73 5.36 -12.64 -10.32
C ILE A 73 4.12 -12.09 -10.99
N ALA A 74 4.11 -10.79 -11.25
CA ALA A 74 2.97 -10.08 -11.82
C ALA A 74 3.37 -9.31 -13.08
N GLY A 75 2.51 -9.34 -14.09
CA GLY A 75 2.69 -8.64 -15.36
C GLY A 75 1.35 -8.26 -15.96
N SER A 76 1.34 -7.85 -17.23
CA SER A 76 0.10 -7.52 -17.92
C SER A 76 -0.78 -8.77 -18.06
N GLY A 77 -1.87 -8.84 -17.29
CA GLY A 77 -2.83 -9.95 -17.34
C GLY A 77 -2.31 -11.29 -16.83
N VAL A 78 -1.17 -11.31 -16.12
CA VAL A 78 -0.55 -12.53 -15.60
C VAL A 78 -0.17 -12.38 -14.14
N HIS A 79 -0.46 -13.40 -13.35
CA HIS A 79 -0.03 -13.53 -11.96
C HIS A 79 0.29 -15.00 -11.64
N ALA A 80 1.46 -15.24 -11.09
CA ALA A 80 1.91 -16.59 -10.74
C ALA A 80 2.77 -16.57 -9.47
N VAL A 81 2.93 -17.72 -8.83
CA VAL A 81 3.78 -17.88 -7.65
C VAL A 81 5.02 -18.68 -8.04
N VAL A 82 6.19 -18.11 -7.71
CA VAL A 82 7.49 -18.77 -7.89
C VAL A 82 8.12 -19.07 -6.54
N GLY A 83 8.65 -20.27 -6.41
CA GLY A 83 9.37 -20.74 -5.23
C GLY A 83 10.86 -20.40 -5.27
N PRO A 84 11.70 -21.13 -4.51
CA PRO A 84 13.15 -20.95 -4.49
C PRO A 84 13.82 -21.10 -5.86
N VAL A 85 15.04 -20.55 -5.97
CA VAL A 85 15.94 -20.77 -7.12
C VAL A 85 16.33 -22.25 -7.17
N VAL A 86 16.34 -22.83 -8.37
CA VAL A 86 16.82 -24.19 -8.61
C VAL A 86 18.30 -24.13 -8.96
N GLU A 87 19.16 -24.60 -8.05
CA GLU A 87 20.61 -24.58 -8.24
C GLU A 87 21.04 -25.49 -9.41
N GLY A 88 22.02 -25.04 -10.19
CA GLY A 88 22.56 -25.79 -11.33
C GLY A 88 21.63 -25.94 -12.54
N ALA A 89 20.38 -25.46 -12.48
CA ALA A 89 19.41 -25.59 -13.56
C ALA A 89 19.50 -24.47 -14.62
N SER A 90 20.22 -23.39 -14.33
CA SER A 90 20.44 -22.33 -15.32
C SER A 90 21.39 -22.80 -16.43
N GLU A 91 20.94 -22.73 -17.68
CA GLU A 91 21.76 -23.05 -18.86
C GLU A 91 22.76 -21.93 -19.21
N GLY A 92 22.54 -20.69 -18.73
CA GLY A 92 23.35 -19.51 -19.05
C GLY A 92 23.56 -18.57 -17.86
N ALA A 93 24.59 -17.73 -17.94
CA ALA A 93 24.94 -16.76 -16.88
C ALA A 93 23.92 -15.63 -16.72
N ASP A 94 23.05 -15.42 -17.71
CA ASP A 94 22.05 -14.36 -17.79
C ASP A 94 20.63 -14.82 -17.42
N THR A 95 20.46 -16.10 -17.05
CA THR A 95 19.17 -16.67 -16.64
C THR A 95 19.18 -17.24 -15.22
N VAL A 96 18.00 -17.31 -14.62
CA VAL A 96 17.76 -17.99 -13.36
C VAL A 96 16.51 -18.85 -13.47
N VAL A 97 16.62 -20.11 -13.04
CA VAL A 97 15.48 -21.02 -12.96
C VAL A 97 14.92 -20.99 -11.53
N ARG A 98 13.61 -20.84 -11.41
CA ARG A 98 12.89 -20.95 -10.13
C ARG A 98 11.83 -22.02 -10.24
N ARG A 99 11.46 -22.59 -9.10
CA ARG A 99 10.24 -23.40 -9.03
C ARG A 99 9.03 -22.54 -9.40
N LEU A 100 8.14 -23.08 -10.22
CA LEU A 100 6.82 -22.52 -10.51
C LEU A 100 5.81 -23.26 -9.64
N GLU A 101 5.28 -22.60 -8.62
CA GLU A 101 4.36 -23.22 -7.66
C GLU A 101 2.91 -23.18 -8.15
N SER A 102 2.51 -22.08 -8.77
CA SER A 102 1.16 -21.94 -9.36
C SER A 102 1.11 -20.81 -10.38
N VAL A 103 0.12 -20.86 -11.27
CA VAL A 103 -0.29 -19.75 -12.14
C VAL A 103 -1.73 -19.43 -11.79
N GLY A 104 -1.95 -18.31 -11.10
CA GLY A 104 -3.29 -17.90 -10.65
C GLY A 104 -4.07 -17.20 -11.75
N GLN A 105 -3.38 -16.42 -12.60
CA GLN A 105 -3.99 -15.70 -13.72
C GLN A 105 -3.07 -15.71 -14.93
N GLY A 106 -3.64 -15.91 -16.12
CA GLY A 106 -2.94 -15.78 -17.40
C GLY A 106 -2.00 -16.95 -17.72
N ILE A 107 -1.09 -16.71 -18.66
CA ILE A 107 -0.13 -17.71 -19.16
C ILE A 107 1.28 -17.10 -19.15
N LEU A 108 2.27 -17.87 -18.70
CA LEU A 108 3.69 -17.47 -18.69
C LEU A 108 4.38 -17.90 -19.99
N GLU A 109 4.14 -17.15 -21.06
CA GLU A 109 4.80 -17.37 -22.35
C GLU A 109 6.22 -16.76 -22.39
N PRO A 110 7.16 -17.33 -23.16
CA PRO A 110 8.44 -16.68 -23.46
C PRO A 110 8.25 -15.24 -23.96
N GLY A 111 9.05 -14.32 -23.46
CA GLY A 111 8.95 -12.89 -23.75
C GLY A 111 8.07 -12.10 -22.78
N THR A 112 7.19 -12.78 -22.02
CA THR A 112 6.30 -12.14 -21.04
C THR A 112 7.10 -11.31 -20.04
N LYS A 113 6.69 -10.05 -19.85
CA LYS A 113 7.35 -9.12 -18.93
C LYS A 113 6.64 -9.12 -17.58
N VAL A 114 7.35 -9.56 -16.55
CA VAL A 114 6.84 -9.68 -15.18
C VAL A 114 7.71 -8.91 -14.20
N ARG A 115 7.22 -8.76 -12.96
CA ARG A 115 7.94 -8.19 -11.82
C ARG A 115 7.76 -9.08 -10.63
N LEU A 116 8.77 -9.12 -9.77
CA LEU A 116 8.66 -9.82 -8.49
C LEU A 116 7.78 -8.98 -7.55
N THR A 117 6.83 -9.61 -6.87
CA THR A 117 5.95 -8.94 -5.90
C THR A 117 5.85 -9.77 -4.62
N PRO A 118 5.74 -9.13 -3.44
CA PRO A 118 5.50 -9.87 -2.20
C PRO A 118 4.06 -10.40 -2.11
N ALA A 119 3.10 -9.92 -2.92
CA ALA A 119 1.76 -10.47 -2.96
C ALA A 119 1.74 -11.80 -3.73
N LEU A 120 1.42 -12.91 -3.06
CA LEU A 120 1.35 -14.23 -3.70
C LEU A 120 0.05 -14.41 -4.49
N TYR A 121 -0.98 -13.66 -4.13
CA TYR A 121 -2.31 -13.75 -4.70
C TYR A 121 -2.63 -12.50 -5.53
N GLY A 122 -3.49 -12.66 -6.53
CA GLY A 122 -3.85 -11.59 -7.48
C GLY A 122 -5.34 -11.31 -7.54
N GLY A 123 -6.17 -12.23 -7.06
CA GLY A 123 -7.61 -12.13 -6.92
C GLY A 123 -8.03 -11.68 -5.52
N ASP A 124 -9.04 -12.36 -4.98
CA ASP A 124 -9.71 -12.06 -3.72
C ASP A 124 -9.69 -13.28 -2.76
N PRO A 125 -10.08 -13.14 -1.48
CA PRO A 125 -10.05 -14.24 -0.53
C PRO A 125 -10.88 -15.46 -0.96
N GLY A 126 -11.97 -15.26 -1.69
CA GLY A 126 -12.81 -16.34 -2.19
C GLY A 126 -12.15 -17.08 -3.33
N SER A 127 -11.74 -16.36 -4.38
CA SER A 127 -11.17 -16.95 -5.59
C SER A 127 -9.82 -17.63 -5.36
N ASP A 128 -8.93 -17.00 -4.58
CA ASP A 128 -7.54 -17.46 -4.43
C ASP A 128 -7.31 -18.31 -3.16
N LEU A 129 -8.13 -18.15 -2.12
CA LEU A 129 -7.96 -18.86 -0.84
C LEU A 129 -9.15 -19.76 -0.49
N GLY A 130 -10.25 -19.72 -1.25
CA GLY A 130 -11.48 -20.46 -0.93
C GLY A 130 -12.12 -20.01 0.38
N LEU A 131 -11.94 -18.74 0.77
CA LEU A 131 -12.46 -18.19 2.00
C LEU A 131 -13.76 -17.42 1.75
N ASP A 132 -14.78 -17.70 2.57
CA ASP A 132 -15.93 -16.84 2.68
C ASP A 132 -15.46 -15.43 3.08
N HIS A 133 -15.93 -14.42 2.36
CA HIS A 133 -15.61 -13.03 2.66
C HIS A 133 -16.74 -12.12 2.21
N SER A 134 -16.72 -10.88 2.71
CA SER A 134 -17.60 -9.80 2.26
C SER A 134 -16.77 -8.59 1.91
N GLU A 135 -17.13 -7.91 0.82
CA GLU A 135 -16.62 -6.57 0.55
C GLU A 135 -17.43 -5.57 1.38
N VAL A 136 -16.73 -4.77 2.17
CA VAL A 136 -17.30 -3.80 3.11
C VAL A 136 -16.63 -2.46 2.95
N GLU A 137 -17.33 -1.40 3.33
CA GLU A 137 -16.85 -0.03 3.23
C GLU A 137 -16.61 0.54 4.63
N ILE A 138 -15.39 1.01 4.89
CA ILE A 138 -14.99 1.59 6.18
C ILE A 138 -15.04 3.12 6.07
N PRO A 139 -15.91 3.83 6.82
CA PRO A 139 -15.99 5.28 6.75
C PRO A 139 -14.65 5.94 7.08
N GLY A 140 -14.14 6.75 6.16
CA GLY A 140 -12.94 7.55 6.33
C GLY A 140 -13.20 9.04 6.08
N GLU A 141 -12.33 9.90 6.62
CA GLU A 141 -12.50 11.36 6.55
C GLU A 141 -12.57 11.92 5.11
N LEU A 142 -11.96 11.23 4.15
CA LEU A 142 -11.93 11.63 2.73
C LEU A 142 -12.79 10.72 1.85
N GLY A 143 -13.68 9.93 2.45
CA GLY A 143 -14.50 8.94 1.77
C GLY A 143 -14.33 7.55 2.37
N ALA A 144 -15.22 6.64 1.97
CA ALA A 144 -15.20 5.25 2.40
C ALA A 144 -13.98 4.50 1.84
N LEU A 145 -13.40 3.62 2.65
CA LEU A 145 -12.28 2.77 2.29
C LEU A 145 -12.78 1.35 2.05
N PRO A 146 -12.57 0.78 0.84
CA PRO A 146 -12.93 -0.61 0.57
C PRO A 146 -12.12 -1.55 1.46
N ALA A 147 -12.77 -2.56 1.98
CA ALA A 147 -12.13 -3.60 2.77
C ALA A 147 -12.74 -4.97 2.48
N TRP A 148 -11.95 -6.02 2.71
CA TRP A 148 -12.45 -7.37 2.82
C TRP A 148 -12.64 -7.72 4.28
N TYR A 149 -13.82 -8.24 4.61
CA TYR A 149 -14.10 -8.87 5.88
C TYR A 149 -14.13 -10.38 5.70
N VAL A 150 -13.23 -11.09 6.39
CA VAL A 150 -13.22 -12.56 6.48
C VAL A 150 -13.71 -12.92 7.89
N PRO A 151 -14.84 -13.63 8.02
CA PRO A 151 -15.42 -13.94 9.32
C PRO A 151 -14.57 -14.92 10.13
N GLY A 152 -14.63 -14.79 11.45
CA GLY A 152 -14.00 -15.70 12.40
C GLY A 152 -14.79 -15.74 13.71
N ALA A 153 -14.57 -16.79 14.51
CA ALA A 153 -15.36 -17.06 15.72
C ALA A 153 -14.78 -16.45 17.00
N ARG A 154 -13.61 -15.82 16.94
CA ARG A 154 -12.99 -15.15 18.07
C ARG A 154 -13.49 -13.72 18.22
N ASP A 155 -13.53 -13.24 19.46
CA ASP A 155 -13.86 -11.85 19.75
C ASP A 155 -12.69 -10.89 19.48
N THR A 156 -11.47 -11.41 19.36
CA THR A 156 -10.28 -10.62 18.98
C THR A 156 -10.21 -10.47 17.47
N TRP A 157 -10.17 -9.21 17.01
CA TRP A 157 -10.04 -8.87 15.60
C TRP A 157 -8.60 -8.69 15.16
N ILE A 158 -8.34 -9.03 13.91
CA ILE A 158 -7.06 -8.73 13.25
C ILE A 158 -7.34 -7.79 12.09
N ILE A 159 -6.75 -6.60 12.18
CA ILE A 159 -6.78 -5.61 11.11
C ILE A 159 -5.46 -5.72 10.35
N THR A 160 -5.52 -6.12 9.08
CA THR A 160 -4.32 -6.21 8.25
C THR A 160 -4.10 -4.93 7.47
N VAL A 161 -2.82 -4.60 7.31
CA VAL A 161 -2.33 -3.35 6.74
C VAL A 161 -1.19 -3.70 5.80
N HIS A 162 -1.30 -3.30 4.53
CA HIS A 162 -0.25 -3.55 3.54
C HIS A 162 0.85 -2.48 3.60
N GLY A 163 2.03 -2.83 3.07
CA GLY A 163 3.16 -1.92 2.95
C GLY A 163 3.05 -1.00 1.74
N LEU A 164 4.04 -0.11 1.62
CA LEU A 164 4.19 0.81 0.50
C LEU A 164 4.24 0.08 -0.85
N GLY A 165 3.48 0.56 -1.83
CA GLY A 165 3.45 0.01 -3.20
C GLY A 165 2.71 -1.32 -3.35
N ALA A 166 2.16 -1.86 -2.26
CA ALA A 166 1.29 -3.03 -2.27
C ALA A 166 -0.20 -2.61 -2.25
N THR A 167 -1.09 -3.60 -2.20
CA THR A 167 -2.53 -3.45 -2.02
C THR A 167 -3.01 -4.47 -0.97
N ARG A 168 -4.33 -4.53 -0.71
CA ARG A 168 -5.03 -5.59 0.04
C ARG A 168 -4.61 -7.02 -0.35
N ALA A 169 -4.13 -7.26 -1.58
CA ALA A 169 -3.64 -8.56 -1.99
C ALA A 169 -2.41 -9.06 -1.19
N HIS A 170 -1.60 -8.15 -0.61
CA HIS A 170 -0.38 -8.55 0.10
C HIS A 170 -0.68 -9.27 1.45
N PRO A 171 -1.58 -8.76 2.31
CA PRO A 171 -2.04 -9.47 3.50
C PRO A 171 -2.70 -10.84 3.28
N MET A 172 -3.22 -11.14 2.08
CA MET A 172 -3.78 -12.46 1.76
C MET A 172 -2.79 -13.62 2.03
N ASN A 173 -1.48 -13.35 1.96
CA ASN A 173 -0.43 -14.28 2.36
C ASN A 173 -0.63 -14.87 3.78
N LEU A 174 -1.24 -14.11 4.68
CA LEU A 174 -1.49 -14.50 6.07
C LEU A 174 -2.94 -14.92 6.32
N MET A 175 -3.89 -14.47 5.50
CA MET A 175 -5.33 -14.67 5.74
C MET A 175 -5.71 -16.14 5.93
N GLY A 176 -5.20 -17.05 5.10
CA GLY A 176 -5.47 -18.48 5.26
C GLY A 176 -5.01 -19.03 6.61
N PHE A 177 -3.88 -18.56 7.13
CA PHE A 177 -3.41 -18.92 8.48
C PHE A 177 -4.33 -18.33 9.56
N LEU A 178 -4.65 -17.04 9.47
CA LEU A 178 -5.49 -16.34 10.46
C LEU A 178 -6.90 -16.93 10.53
N HIS A 179 -7.48 -17.26 9.37
CA HIS A 179 -8.77 -17.93 9.25
C HIS A 179 -8.76 -19.33 9.90
N ARG A 180 -7.71 -20.15 9.68
CA ARG A 180 -7.56 -21.44 10.39
C ARG A 180 -7.46 -21.27 11.91
N GLN A 181 -6.90 -20.16 12.37
CA GLN A 181 -6.88 -19.78 13.79
C GLN A 181 -8.20 -19.13 14.27
N ARG A 182 -9.23 -19.08 13.41
CA ARG A 182 -10.57 -18.58 13.72
C ARG A 182 -10.64 -17.09 14.08
N PHE A 183 -9.62 -16.31 13.72
CA PHE A 183 -9.66 -14.85 13.89
C PHE A 183 -10.52 -14.21 12.79
N PRO A 184 -11.45 -13.31 13.12
CA PRO A 184 -12.02 -12.40 12.14
C PRO A 184 -10.93 -11.44 11.63
N VAL A 185 -10.90 -11.23 10.31
CA VAL A 185 -9.90 -10.39 9.64
C VAL A 185 -10.62 -9.27 8.90
N LEU A 186 -10.15 -8.03 9.10
CA LEU A 186 -10.51 -6.87 8.30
C LEU A 186 -9.29 -6.38 7.54
N ASP A 187 -9.33 -6.43 6.20
CA ASP A 187 -8.23 -6.03 5.33
C ASP A 187 -8.63 -4.87 4.44
N LEU A 188 -8.06 -3.70 4.72
CA LEU A 188 -8.48 -2.42 4.14
C LEU A 188 -7.53 -1.94 3.05
N ALA A 189 -8.10 -1.32 2.03
CA ALA A 189 -7.39 -0.54 1.04
C ALA A 189 -7.03 0.84 1.61
N TYR A 190 -5.89 1.37 1.21
CA TYR A 190 -5.51 2.73 1.54
C TYR A 190 -6.03 3.74 0.53
N ARG A 191 -6.03 5.02 0.90
CA ARG A 191 -6.27 6.09 -0.07
C ARG A 191 -5.25 6.01 -1.21
N GLY A 192 -5.75 6.05 -2.44
CA GLY A 192 -4.95 5.88 -3.65
C GLY A 192 -4.84 4.44 -4.16
N ASP A 193 -5.31 3.44 -3.42
CA ASP A 193 -5.45 2.08 -3.90
C ASP A 193 -6.62 1.93 -4.88
N PRO A 194 -6.67 0.84 -5.66
CA PRO A 194 -7.82 0.51 -6.49
C PRO A 194 -9.13 0.52 -5.68
N GLY A 195 -10.11 1.29 -6.16
CA GLY A 195 -11.43 1.44 -5.54
C GLY A 195 -11.49 2.42 -4.37
N ALA A 196 -10.35 2.86 -3.82
CA ALA A 196 -10.32 3.77 -2.69
C ALA A 196 -10.29 5.26 -3.14
N PRO A 197 -10.70 6.20 -2.26
CA PRO A 197 -10.57 7.63 -2.51
C PRO A 197 -9.13 8.04 -2.81
N ALA A 198 -8.96 9.09 -3.60
CA ALA A 198 -7.64 9.64 -3.90
C ALA A 198 -6.91 10.09 -2.62
N PRO A 199 -5.57 9.96 -2.56
CA PRO A 199 -4.81 10.52 -1.45
C PRO A 199 -4.89 12.05 -1.48
N PRO A 200 -4.78 12.73 -0.33
CA PRO A 200 -4.79 14.19 -0.29
C PRO A 200 -3.66 14.75 -1.17
N THR A 201 -3.98 15.72 -2.01
CA THR A 201 -2.95 16.45 -2.77
C THR A 201 -2.22 17.39 -1.83
N ALA A 202 -0.88 17.39 -1.86
CA ALA A 202 -0.06 18.26 -1.01
C ALA A 202 -0.22 19.77 -1.32
N SER A 203 -1.03 20.15 -2.31
CA SER A 203 -1.41 21.53 -2.60
C SER A 203 -2.69 21.92 -1.86
N ALA A 204 -2.68 21.82 -0.53
CA ALA A 204 -3.61 22.50 0.32
C ALA A 204 -2.91 22.80 1.63
N THR A 205 -2.07 23.85 1.62
CA THR A 205 -1.97 24.68 2.81
C THR A 205 -3.39 25.06 3.17
N SER A 206 -3.94 24.45 4.21
CA SER A 206 -5.20 24.86 4.82
C SER A 206 -5.01 26.28 5.34
N ALA A 207 -5.29 27.28 4.52
CA ALA A 207 -5.71 28.56 5.03
C ALA A 207 -7.01 28.30 5.81
N PRO A 208 -7.14 28.77 7.07
CA PRO A 208 -8.41 28.70 7.75
C PRO A 208 -9.44 29.47 6.91
N PRO A 209 -10.70 29.03 6.83
CA PRO A 209 -11.72 29.79 6.11
C PRO A 209 -11.85 31.17 6.75
N SER A 210 -11.54 32.20 5.96
CA SER A 210 -11.79 33.59 6.33
C SER A 210 -13.29 33.79 6.56
N GLY A 211 -13.67 34.07 7.80
CA GLY A 211 -14.88 34.81 8.14
C GLY A 211 -16.21 34.10 7.87
N ALA A 212 -16.62 33.21 8.76
CA ALA A 212 -18.03 33.09 9.10
C ALA A 212 -18.32 34.02 10.28
N THR A 213 -18.79 35.23 9.99
CA THR A 213 -19.48 36.06 10.99
C THR A 213 -20.68 35.28 11.51
N SER A 214 -20.57 34.78 12.74
CA SER A 214 -21.71 34.28 13.50
C SER A 214 -22.64 35.44 13.82
N THR A 215 -23.78 35.53 13.13
CA THR A 215 -24.92 36.29 13.62
C THR A 215 -25.48 35.54 14.84
N PRO A 216 -25.56 36.14 16.04
CA PRO A 216 -26.18 35.45 17.17
C PRO A 216 -27.69 35.32 16.93
N PRO A 217 -28.33 34.20 17.32
CA PRO A 217 -29.77 34.08 17.26
C PRO A 217 -30.43 35.07 18.22
N SER A 218 -31.42 35.80 17.70
CA SER A 218 -32.26 36.72 18.47
C SER A 218 -33.00 35.97 19.58
N ALA A 219 -32.85 36.43 20.81
CA ALA A 219 -33.59 35.94 21.96
C ALA A 219 -35.10 36.22 21.78
N THR A 220 -35.90 35.18 21.69
CA THR A 220 -37.35 35.27 21.85
C THR A 220 -37.67 35.43 23.35
N PRO A 221 -38.40 36.46 23.79
CA PRO A 221 -38.74 36.61 25.20
C PRO A 221 -39.77 35.55 25.62
N CYS A 222 -39.46 34.88 26.73
CA CYS A 222 -40.31 33.90 27.37
C CYS A 222 -41.55 34.60 27.94
N ALA A 223 -42.74 34.12 27.57
CA ALA A 223 -44.01 34.61 28.09
C ALA A 223 -44.17 34.22 29.57
N THR A 224 -44.35 35.21 30.43
CA THR A 224 -44.84 35.04 31.80
C THR A 224 -46.28 34.55 31.77
N GLY A 225 -46.54 33.35 32.30
CA GLY A 225 -47.88 32.89 32.65
C GLY A 225 -48.36 33.55 33.95
N PRO A 226 -49.68 33.75 34.15
CA PRO A 226 -50.21 34.31 35.38
C PRO A 226 -50.26 33.25 36.49
N GLY A 227 -49.84 33.65 37.68
CA GLY A 227 -50.07 32.92 38.92
C GLY A 227 -51.53 33.02 39.38
N THR A 228 -51.88 32.04 40.22
CA THR A 228 -53.04 31.88 41.12
C THR A 228 -53.94 33.09 41.36
#